data_AF-A0A966H1M7-F1
#
_entry.id   AF-A0A966H1M7-F1
#
_cell.length_a   1.000
_cell.length_b   1.000
_cell.length_c   1.000
_cell.angle_alpha   90.00
_cell.angle_beta   90.00
_cell.angle_gamma   90.00
#
_symmetry.space_group_name_H-M   'P 1'
#
loop_
_entity.id
_entity.type
_entity.pdbx_description
1 polymer ?
#
loop_
_entity_poly.entity_id
_entity_poly.type
_entity_poly.pdbx_seq_one_letter_code
_entity_poly.pdbx_strand_id
1 'polypeptide(L)'
;MKKKILAFLQFTRGERQALAVCLMLILLLYTLPRLLPDPPLPDIVPGQADTLAIMPQLPVRTLFPFDPNTLDSAGWLALGLPPRTIHNLLRYRSKGGRFRTAAAIGKIWGMDSALVRQLIPFVRIAAAAPQERYPARIIPVIDINTASQS
;
A
#
# COMPACT_ATOMS: atom_id res chain seq x y z
N MET A 1 14.56 -41.96 41.85
CA MET A 1 14.87 -40.75 41.03
C MET A 1 14.04 -39.50 41.36
N LYS A 2 13.14 -39.50 42.37
CA LYS A 2 12.28 -38.34 42.70
C LYS A 2 12.94 -37.25 43.56
N LYS A 3 14.15 -37.49 44.08
CA LYS A 3 14.83 -36.60 45.05
C LYS A 3 15.75 -35.55 44.44
N LYS A 4 16.01 -35.56 43.12
CA LYS A 4 16.89 -34.58 42.46
C LYS A 4 16.16 -33.36 41.90
N ILE A 5 14.88 -33.48 41.56
CA ILE A 5 14.09 -32.35 40.97
C ILE A 5 13.78 -31.29 42.04
N LEU A 6 13.55 -31.71 43.28
CA LEU A 6 13.25 -30.81 44.41
C LEU A 6 14.46 -29.99 44.88
N ALA A 7 15.68 -30.38 44.51
CA ALA A 7 16.90 -29.64 44.83
C ALA A 7 17.12 -28.42 43.91
N PHE A 8 16.47 -28.38 42.73
CA PHE A 8 16.56 -27.28 41.77
C PHE A 8 15.60 -26.11 42.06
N LEU A 9 14.70 -26.23 43.05
CA LEU A 9 13.77 -25.17 43.48
C LEU A 9 14.11 -24.66 44.89
N GLN A 10 15.39 -24.38 45.18
CA GLN A 10 15.77 -23.62 46.38
C GLN A 10 15.55 -22.12 46.15
N PHE A 11 14.32 -21.74 45.82
CA PHE A 11 13.99 -20.35 45.53
C PHE A 11 14.02 -19.52 46.82
N THR A 12 14.80 -18.45 46.79
CA THR A 12 14.84 -17.41 47.83
C THR A 12 13.47 -16.74 47.97
N ARG A 13 13.23 -16.06 49.11
CA ARG A 13 11.93 -15.40 49.38
C ARG A 13 11.51 -14.45 48.24
N GLY A 14 12.47 -13.74 47.63
CA GLY A 14 12.23 -12.83 46.50
C GLY A 14 11.88 -13.53 45.20
N GLU A 15 12.52 -14.67 44.88
CA GLU A 15 12.22 -15.39 43.63
C GLU A 15 10.85 -16.08 43.66
N ARG A 16 10.40 -16.53 44.82
CA ARG A 16 9.03 -17.07 44.98
C ARG A 16 7.98 -15.98 44.77
N GLN A 17 8.25 -14.77 45.24
CA GLN A 17 7.38 -13.61 45.00
C GLN A 17 7.38 -13.23 43.52
N ALA A 18 8.54 -13.22 42.86
CA ALA A 18 8.63 -12.97 41.42
C ALA A 18 7.87 -14.02 40.61
N LEU A 19 8.01 -15.31 40.93
CA LEU A 19 7.28 -16.39 40.27
C LEU A 19 5.77 -16.27 40.49
N ALA A 20 5.34 -15.96 41.72
CA ALA A 20 3.93 -15.75 42.03
C ALA A 20 3.34 -14.56 41.25
N VAL A 21 4.07 -13.44 41.15
CA VAL A 21 3.66 -12.26 40.36
C VAL A 21 3.61 -12.58 38.86
N CYS A 22 4.60 -13.30 38.32
CA CYS A 22 4.59 -13.71 36.92
C CYS A 22 3.42 -14.63 36.59
N LEU A 23 3.13 -15.63 37.44
CA LEU A 23 1.98 -16.50 37.26
C LEU A 23 0.67 -15.73 37.35
N MET A 24 0.57 -14.75 38.25
CA MET A 24 -0.58 -13.86 38.37
C MET A 24 -0.76 -12.99 37.12
N LEU A 25 0.31 -12.41 36.57
CA LEU A 25 0.29 -11.63 35.34
C LEU A 25 -0.08 -12.48 34.12
N ILE A 26 0.45 -13.71 34.01
CA ILE A 26 0.12 -14.65 32.93
C ILE A 26 -1.36 -15.03 33.01
N LEU A 27 -1.86 -15.37 34.21
CA LEU A 27 -3.27 -15.68 34.42
C LEU A 27 -4.16 -14.46 34.12
N LEU A 28 -3.72 -13.26 34.50
CA LEU A 28 -4.41 -12.00 34.21
C LEU A 28 -4.49 -11.78 32.70
N LEU A 29 -3.38 -11.86 31.96
CA LEU A 29 -3.37 -11.73 30.50
C LEU A 29 -4.21 -12.80 29.79
N TYR A 30 -4.31 -14.01 30.38
CA TYR A 30 -5.13 -15.10 29.86
C TYR A 30 -6.63 -14.94 30.15
N THR A 31 -7.00 -14.37 31.30
CA THR A 31 -8.39 -14.17 31.72
C THR A 31 -8.98 -12.83 31.28
N LEU A 32 -8.14 -11.79 31.12
CA LEU A 32 -8.51 -10.47 30.64
C LEU A 32 -9.33 -10.50 29.34
N PRO A 33 -8.92 -11.19 28.26
CA PRO A 33 -9.72 -11.24 27.02
C PRO A 33 -11.06 -11.97 27.18
N ARG A 34 -11.26 -12.77 28.25
CA ARG A 34 -12.58 -13.37 28.54
C ARG A 34 -13.52 -12.43 29.29
N LEU A 35 -12.96 -11.45 30.00
CA LEU A 35 -13.73 -10.44 30.70
C LEU A 35 -14.18 -9.32 29.75
N LEU A 36 -13.43 -9.10 28.66
CA LEU A 36 -13.93 -8.29 27.55
C LEU A 36 -15.05 -9.09 26.85
N PRO A 37 -16.29 -8.58 26.81
CA PRO A 37 -17.32 -9.20 25.99
C PRO A 37 -16.84 -9.27 24.55
N ASP A 38 -17.10 -10.38 23.87
CA ASP A 38 -16.89 -10.46 22.43
C ASP A 38 -17.60 -9.27 21.80
N PRO A 39 -16.92 -8.47 20.95
CA PRO A 39 -17.57 -7.37 20.27
C PRO A 39 -18.80 -7.95 19.57
N PRO A 40 -19.98 -7.33 19.71
CA PRO A 40 -21.15 -7.80 19.00
C PRO A 40 -20.74 -7.93 17.54
N LEU A 41 -20.99 -9.12 16.98
CA LEU A 41 -20.79 -9.34 15.56
C LEU A 41 -21.42 -8.15 14.85
N PRO A 42 -20.72 -7.48 13.91
CA PRO A 42 -21.35 -6.41 13.17
C PRO A 42 -22.59 -7.01 12.54
N ASP A 43 -23.76 -6.58 13.02
CA ASP A 43 -25.00 -6.81 12.32
C ASP A 43 -24.70 -6.38 10.89
N ILE A 44 -24.94 -7.25 9.91
CA ILE A 44 -24.85 -6.87 8.51
C ILE A 44 -26.01 -5.89 8.28
N VAL A 45 -25.84 -4.67 8.77
CA VAL A 45 -26.57 -3.49 8.35
C VAL A 45 -26.06 -3.30 6.93
N PRO A 46 -26.87 -3.53 5.90
CA PRO A 46 -26.49 -3.17 4.54
C PRO A 46 -26.27 -1.65 4.53
N GLY A 47 -25.02 -1.22 4.71
CA GLY A 47 -24.67 0.20 4.85
C GLY A 47 -23.55 0.56 5.83
N GLN A 48 -23.13 -0.30 6.76
CA GLN A 48 -22.09 0.05 7.73
C GLN A 48 -20.91 -0.93 7.68
N ALA A 49 -19.97 -0.66 6.77
CA ALA A 49 -18.62 -1.21 6.85
C ALA A 49 -17.95 -0.55 8.05
N ASP A 50 -17.49 -1.35 9.02
CA ASP A 50 -16.55 -1.07 10.12
C ASP A 50 -16.96 -2.05 11.23
N THR A 51 -16.46 -3.27 11.31
CA THR A 51 -15.31 -3.66 12.18
C THR A 51 -15.16 -5.19 12.03
N LEU A 52 -13.94 -5.72 11.90
CA LEU A 52 -13.59 -7.17 11.94
C LEU A 52 -13.79 -8.05 10.68
N ALA A 53 -13.79 -7.48 9.48
CA ALA A 53 -13.41 -8.20 8.26
C ALA A 53 -12.13 -7.59 7.69
N ILE A 54 -10.95 -8.02 8.15
CA ILE A 54 -9.65 -7.65 7.55
C ILE A 54 -9.40 -8.53 6.30
N MET A 55 -10.42 -8.65 5.46
CA MET A 55 -10.28 -8.77 4.02
C MET A 55 -11.39 -7.86 3.54
N PRO A 56 -11.09 -6.67 2.97
CA PRO A 56 -12.16 -5.89 2.37
C PRO A 56 -12.81 -6.82 1.36
N GLN A 57 -14.14 -7.00 1.47
CA GLN A 57 -14.95 -7.62 0.43
C GLN A 57 -14.49 -6.97 -0.87
N LEU A 58 -13.70 -7.69 -1.67
CA LEU A 58 -13.05 -7.11 -2.84
C LEU A 58 -14.21 -6.57 -3.67
N PRO A 59 -14.30 -5.23 -3.85
CA PRO A 59 -15.39 -4.67 -4.63
C PRO A 59 -15.40 -5.40 -5.97
N VAL A 60 -16.59 -5.73 -6.46
CA VAL A 60 -16.77 -6.47 -7.71
C VAL A 60 -15.83 -5.91 -8.76
N ARG A 61 -14.77 -6.67 -9.10
CA ARG A 61 -13.69 -6.18 -9.95
C ARG A 61 -14.18 -6.16 -11.38
N THR A 62 -14.50 -4.98 -11.86
CA THR A 62 -14.74 -4.74 -13.28
C THR A 62 -13.42 -4.32 -13.91
N LEU A 63 -12.79 -5.20 -14.68
CA LEU A 63 -11.64 -4.85 -15.49
C LEU A 63 -12.13 -4.22 -16.79
N PHE A 64 -11.87 -2.92 -16.95
CA PHE A 64 -12.19 -2.16 -18.16
C PHE A 64 -10.95 -1.39 -18.64
N PRO A 65 -10.84 -1.06 -19.93
CA PRO A 65 -9.75 -0.23 -20.43
C PRO A 65 -9.78 1.17 -19.79
N PHE A 66 -8.66 1.62 -19.22
CA PHE A 66 -8.60 2.93 -18.53
C PHE A 66 -7.27 3.66 -18.77
N ASP A 67 -7.30 4.99 -18.68
CA ASP A 67 -6.08 5.81 -18.64
C ASP A 67 -5.76 6.21 -17.19
N PRO A 68 -4.62 5.78 -16.62
CA PRO A 68 -4.24 6.10 -15.25
C PRO A 68 -4.04 7.61 -14.99
N ASN A 69 -3.84 8.41 -16.03
CA ASN A 69 -3.67 9.85 -15.92
C ASN A 69 -4.99 10.62 -15.85
N THR A 70 -6.11 9.99 -16.21
CA THR A 70 -7.45 10.63 -16.23
C THR A 70 -8.44 9.97 -15.26
N LEU A 71 -8.30 8.66 -15.00
CA LEU A 71 -9.25 7.87 -14.20
C LEU A 71 -9.49 8.46 -12.80
N ASP A 72 -10.76 8.64 -12.41
CA ASP A 72 -11.16 9.21 -11.12
C ASP A 72 -11.13 8.19 -9.97
N SER A 73 -11.39 8.65 -8.75
CA SER A 73 -11.40 7.78 -7.55
C SER A 73 -12.41 6.63 -7.66
N ALA A 74 -13.59 6.89 -8.23
CA ALA A 74 -14.62 5.88 -8.40
C ALA A 74 -14.17 4.78 -9.38
N GLY A 75 -13.53 5.16 -10.49
CA GLY A 75 -12.93 4.22 -11.42
C GLY A 75 -11.83 3.36 -10.78
N TRP A 76 -10.95 3.95 -9.97
CA TRP A 76 -9.93 3.17 -9.23
C TRP A 76 -10.53 2.22 -8.20
N LEU A 77 -11.65 2.61 -7.58
CA LEU A 77 -12.38 1.77 -6.63
C LEU A 77 -13.00 0.56 -7.34
N ALA A 78 -13.58 0.77 -8.53
CA ALA A 78 -14.16 -0.30 -9.36
C ALA A 78 -13.10 -1.31 -9.88
N LEU A 79 -11.85 -0.85 -10.07
CA LEU A 79 -10.70 -1.70 -10.37
C LEU A 79 -10.18 -2.48 -9.14
N GLY A 80 -10.74 -2.21 -7.95
CA GLY A 80 -10.43 -2.91 -6.71
C GLY A 80 -9.17 -2.43 -6.00
N LEU A 81 -8.81 -1.16 -6.16
CA LEU A 81 -7.77 -0.53 -5.35
C LEU A 81 -8.34 -0.10 -3.99
N PRO A 82 -7.57 -0.25 -2.89
CA PRO A 82 -8.01 0.23 -1.59
C PRO A 82 -7.96 1.76 -1.51
N PRO A 83 -8.83 2.40 -0.71
CA PRO A 83 -8.95 3.87 -0.62
C PRO A 83 -7.62 4.59 -0.35
N ARG A 84 -6.75 4.00 0.47
CA ARG A 84 -5.41 4.55 0.78
C ARG A 84 -4.52 4.63 -0.46
N THR A 85 -4.52 3.59 -1.28
CA THR A 85 -3.73 3.53 -2.52
C THR A 85 -4.29 4.50 -3.56
N ILE A 86 -5.62 4.62 -3.65
CA ILE A 86 -6.30 5.62 -4.50
C ILE A 86 -5.87 7.03 -4.10
N HIS A 87 -5.88 7.36 -2.81
CA HIS A 87 -5.43 8.66 -2.31
C HIS A 87 -3.99 8.97 -2.72
N ASN A 88 -3.08 8.01 -2.55
CA ASN A 88 -1.67 8.18 -2.94
C ASN A 88 -1.51 8.39 -4.44
N LEU A 89 -2.29 7.67 -5.25
CA LEU A 89 -2.29 7.80 -6.70
C LEU A 89 -2.79 9.17 -7.15
N LEU A 90 -3.88 9.66 -6.57
CA LEU A 90 -4.41 10.99 -6.89
C LEU A 90 -3.46 12.10 -6.43
N ARG A 91 -2.82 11.96 -5.27
CA ARG A 91 -1.78 12.87 -4.79
C ARG A 91 -0.56 12.87 -5.70
N TYR A 92 -0.17 11.73 -6.25
CA TYR A 92 0.90 11.64 -7.25
C TYR A 92 0.55 12.46 -8.50
N ARG A 93 -0.68 12.34 -9.01
CA ARG A 93 -1.18 13.13 -10.16
C ARG A 93 -1.29 14.61 -9.86
N SER A 94 -1.79 14.98 -8.68
CA SER A 94 -1.96 16.40 -8.30
C SER A 94 -0.61 17.13 -8.20
N LYS A 95 0.47 16.40 -7.89
CA LYS A 95 1.85 16.91 -7.88
C LYS A 95 2.48 16.99 -9.29
N GLY A 96 1.73 16.71 -10.35
CA GLY A 96 2.23 16.67 -11.72
C GLY A 96 2.89 15.35 -12.11
N GLY A 97 2.80 14.32 -11.27
CA GLY A 97 3.22 12.96 -11.62
C GLY A 97 2.37 12.40 -12.76
N ARG A 98 3.00 11.85 -13.80
CA ARG A 98 2.32 11.28 -14.96
C ARG A 98 2.81 9.86 -15.22
N PHE A 99 1.87 8.95 -15.44
CA PHE A 99 2.15 7.58 -15.82
C PHE A 99 2.47 7.53 -17.32
N ARG A 100 3.74 7.26 -17.64
CA ARG A 100 4.23 7.09 -19.02
C ARG A 100 4.17 5.65 -19.51
N THR A 101 4.15 4.70 -18.59
CA THR A 101 4.11 3.25 -18.88
C THR A 101 3.14 2.56 -17.92
N ALA A 102 2.51 1.47 -18.36
CA ALA A 102 1.61 0.68 -17.51
C ALA A 102 2.33 0.11 -16.27
N ALA A 103 3.61 -0.24 -16.41
CA ALA A 103 4.43 -0.70 -15.29
C ALA A 103 4.65 0.35 -14.20
N ALA A 104 4.52 1.65 -14.52
CA ALA A 104 4.72 2.73 -13.55
C ALA A 104 3.66 2.76 -12.46
N ILE A 105 2.47 2.17 -12.68
CA ILE A 105 1.40 2.11 -11.67
C ILE A 105 1.87 1.29 -10.46
N GLY A 106 2.69 0.25 -10.67
CA GLY A 106 3.26 -0.55 -9.59
C GLY A 106 4.28 0.18 -8.70
N LYS A 107 4.70 1.41 -9.06
CA LYS A 107 5.58 2.23 -8.21
C LYS A 107 4.82 2.99 -7.12
N ILE A 108 3.48 2.97 -7.14
CA ILE A 108 2.65 3.63 -6.13
C ILE A 108 2.66 2.80 -4.83
N TRP A 109 2.90 3.46 -3.70
CA TRP A 109 2.94 2.82 -2.40
C TRP A 109 1.58 2.19 -2.04
N GLY A 110 1.60 0.92 -1.61
CA GLY A 110 0.39 0.15 -1.28
C GLY A 110 -0.25 -0.56 -2.48
N MET A 111 0.46 -0.71 -3.59
CA MET A 111 0.03 -1.55 -4.72
C MET A 111 0.32 -3.03 -4.48
N ASP A 112 -0.69 -3.86 -4.66
CA ASP A 112 -0.52 -5.31 -4.69
C ASP A 112 0.03 -5.77 -6.04
N SER A 113 1.12 -6.55 -6.02
CA SER A 113 1.83 -6.97 -7.23
C SER A 113 0.98 -7.83 -8.17
N ALA A 114 0.04 -8.63 -7.64
CA ALA A 114 -0.84 -9.46 -8.43
C ALA A 114 -1.93 -8.62 -9.11
N LEU A 115 -2.51 -7.64 -8.40
CA LEU A 115 -3.42 -6.64 -8.97
C LEU A 115 -2.75 -5.84 -10.09
N VAL A 116 -1.49 -5.40 -9.92
CA VAL A 116 -0.78 -4.67 -11.00
C VAL A 116 -0.70 -5.51 -12.28
N ARG A 117 -0.35 -6.79 -12.17
CA ARG A 117 -0.26 -7.70 -13.32
C ARG A 117 -1.61 -7.85 -14.04
N GLN A 118 -2.70 -7.87 -13.30
CA GLN A 118 -4.05 -7.93 -13.86
C GLN A 118 -4.47 -6.62 -14.54
N LEU A 119 -4.02 -5.47 -14.04
CA LEU A 119 -4.38 -4.16 -14.59
C LEU A 119 -3.60 -3.78 -15.85
N ILE A 120 -2.31 -4.15 -15.93
CA ILE A 120 -1.41 -3.78 -17.05
C ILE A 120 -2.05 -3.96 -18.44
N PRO A 121 -2.73 -5.07 -18.77
CA PRO A 121 -3.34 -5.27 -20.09
C PRO A 121 -4.43 -4.26 -20.46
N PHE A 122 -5.11 -3.70 -19.46
CA PHE A 122 -6.22 -2.76 -19.61
C PHE A 122 -5.77 -1.30 -19.59
N VAL A 123 -4.50 -1.04 -19.29
CA VAL A 123 -3.97 0.32 -19.28
C VAL A 123 -3.86 0.85 -20.71
N ARG A 124 -4.52 1.99 -20.96
CA ARG A 124 -4.47 2.76 -22.20
C ARG A 124 -3.96 4.15 -21.86
N ILE A 125 -2.66 4.35 -22.00
CA ILE A 125 -2.06 5.68 -21.86
C ILE A 125 -2.14 6.31 -23.25
N ALA A 126 -2.85 7.43 -23.38
CA ALA A 126 -2.78 8.21 -24.60
C ALA A 126 -1.30 8.53 -24.85
N ALA A 127 -0.76 8.03 -25.97
CA ALA A 127 0.62 8.31 -26.33
C ALA A 127 0.77 9.83 -26.28
N ALA A 128 1.65 10.32 -25.40
CA ALA A 128 2.12 11.68 -25.52
C ALA A 128 2.57 11.78 -26.98
N ALA A 129 1.97 12.72 -27.73
CA ALA A 129 2.38 13.02 -29.09
C ALA A 129 3.90 12.93 -29.16
N PRO A 130 4.47 12.28 -30.20
CA PRO A 130 5.92 12.23 -30.37
C PRO A 130 6.41 13.62 -30.05
N GLN A 131 7.24 13.76 -29.01
CA GLN A 131 7.95 15.00 -28.84
C GLN A 131 8.62 15.18 -30.20
N GLU A 132 8.20 16.20 -30.95
CA GLU A 132 8.97 16.63 -32.11
C GLU A 132 10.37 16.73 -31.55
N ARG A 133 11.22 15.78 -31.93
CA ARG A 133 12.66 15.94 -31.81
C ARG A 133 12.86 17.23 -32.55
N TYR A 134 12.99 18.32 -31.80
CA TYR A 134 13.38 19.60 -32.34
C TYR A 134 14.58 19.25 -33.23
N PRO A 135 14.50 19.44 -34.56
CA PRO A 135 15.59 19.03 -35.43
C PRO A 135 16.82 19.68 -34.84
N ALA A 136 17.87 18.88 -34.61
CA ALA A 136 19.12 19.33 -34.04
C ALA A 136 19.40 20.71 -34.62
N ARG A 137 19.38 21.74 -33.77
CA ARG A 137 19.56 23.12 -34.20
C ARG A 137 20.91 23.14 -34.89
N ILE A 138 20.92 23.04 -36.22
CA ILE A 138 22.10 23.26 -37.03
C ILE A 138 22.36 24.74 -36.78
N ILE A 139 23.27 25.03 -35.85
CA ILE A 139 23.83 26.37 -35.75
C ILE A 139 24.58 26.51 -37.08
N PRO A 140 24.16 27.38 -38.02
CA PRO A 140 25.06 27.71 -39.10
C PRO A 140 26.30 28.28 -38.42
N VAL A 141 27.44 27.62 -38.60
CA VAL A 141 28.72 28.22 -38.26
C VAL A 141 28.84 29.43 -39.18
N ILE A 142 28.38 30.58 -38.68
CA ILE A 142 28.64 31.87 -39.31
C ILE A 142 30.10 32.13 -39.01
N ASP A 143 30.94 31.91 -40.02
CA ASP A 143 32.34 32.26 -39.97
C ASP A 143 32.44 33.78 -39.86
N ILE A 144 32.93 34.23 -38.71
CA ILE A 144 33.01 35.65 -38.34
C ILE A 144 34.10 36.37 -39.14
N ASN A 145 34.84 35.66 -40.02
CA ASN A 145 36.01 36.19 -40.72
C ASN A 145 35.79 36.52 -42.21
N THR A 146 34.58 36.36 -42.76
CA THR A 146 34.30 36.63 -44.19
C THR A 146 33.56 37.95 -44.42
N ALA A 147 33.80 38.97 -43.59
CA ALA A 147 33.14 40.27 -43.72
C ALA A 147 34.14 41.44 -43.61
N SER A 148 35.17 41.46 -44.45
CA SER A 148 35.96 42.68 -44.69
C SER A 148 36.91 42.53 -45.89
N GLN A 149 36.39 42.41 -47.12
CA GLN A 149 37.06 42.92 -48.33
C GLN A 149 36.02 43.16 -49.44
N SER A 150 35.54 44.40 -49.53
CA SER A 150 34.91 44.97 -50.72
C SER A 150 34.93 46.49 -50.61
#